data_AF-A0A2A4PTF3-F1
#
_entry.id   AF-A0A2A4PTF3-F1
#
_cell.length_a   1.000
_cell.length_b   1.000
_cell.length_c   1.000
_cell.angle_alpha   90.00
_cell.angle_beta   90.00
_cell.angle_gamma   90.00
#
_symmetry.space_group_name_H-M   'P 1'
#
loop_
_entity.id
_entity.type
_entity.pdbx_description
1 polymer ?
#
loop_
_entity_poly.entity_id
_entity_poly.type
_entity_poly.pdbx_seq_one_letter_code
_entity_poly.pdbx_strand_id
1 'polypeptide(L)'
;MLQYINNNYPMNCGSSYNISKSVFNWSQFELYNSFKKHLTLNENSILNNIDIEITESSYFDPWRSSKVTHTLSKLRELGIRIIIDDFGSSYGSLSLITSGTVSTIK
;
A
#
# COMPACT_ATOMS: atom_id res chain seq x y z
N MET A 1 -7.22 15.67 -4.28
CA MET A 1 -7.68 14.36 -4.80
C MET A 1 -8.41 13.56 -3.74
N LEU A 2 -7.79 13.23 -2.59
CA LEU A 2 -8.46 12.49 -1.50
C LEU A 2 -9.73 13.17 -0.95
N GLN A 3 -9.73 14.50 -0.79
CA GLN A 3 -10.93 15.24 -0.35
C GLN A 3 -12.09 15.20 -1.36
N TYR A 4 -11.81 15.03 -2.66
CA TYR A 4 -12.84 14.99 -3.71
C TYR A 4 -13.58 13.64 -3.72
N ILE A 5 -12.86 12.56 -3.41
CA ILE A 5 -13.41 11.20 -3.29
C ILE A 5 -14.35 11.10 -2.09
N ASN A 6 -14.03 11.80 -0.99
CA ASN A 6 -14.78 11.76 0.27
C ASN A 6 -16.23 12.30 0.14
N ASN A 7 -16.50 13.19 -0.81
CA ASN A 7 -17.81 13.83 -0.96
C ASN A 7 -18.76 13.17 -1.99
N ASN A 8 -18.28 12.24 -2.82
CA ASN A 8 -19.06 11.70 -3.95
C ASN A 8 -19.20 10.17 -3.97
N TYR A 9 -18.56 9.46 -3.04
CA TYR A 9 -18.66 8.00 -2.95
C TYR A 9 -19.38 7.57 -1.67
N PRO A 10 -20.26 6.55 -1.72
CA PRO A 10 -20.97 6.07 -0.55
C PRO A 10 -19.97 5.62 0.52
N MET A 11 -20.25 5.96 1.79
CA MET A 11 -19.35 5.85 2.95
C MET A 11 -18.83 4.43 3.30
N ASN A 12 -19.04 3.42 2.45
CA ASN A 12 -18.54 2.05 2.61
C ASN A 12 -17.87 1.50 1.35
N CYS A 13 -17.54 2.34 0.36
CA CYS A 13 -16.85 1.88 -0.85
C CYS A 13 -15.36 1.61 -0.55
N GLY A 14 -14.92 0.36 -0.73
CA GLY A 14 -13.49 0.02 -0.78
C GLY A 14 -12.82 0.78 -1.93
N SER A 15 -11.70 1.44 -1.66
CA SER A 15 -10.92 2.16 -2.68
C SER A 15 -9.54 1.53 -2.80
N SER A 16 -9.23 1.01 -3.99
CA SER A 16 -7.92 0.45 -4.32
C SER A 16 -7.12 1.45 -5.16
N TYR A 17 -5.87 1.67 -4.78
CA TYR A 17 -4.97 2.62 -5.42
C TYR A 17 -3.73 1.90 -5.91
N ASN A 18 -3.49 1.99 -7.22
CA ASN A 18 -2.26 1.52 -7.83
C ASN A 18 -1.09 2.43 -7.49
N ILE A 19 -0.02 1.85 -6.93
CA ILE A 19 1.19 2.57 -6.56
C ILE A 19 2.34 2.13 -7.44
N SER A 20 2.99 3.10 -8.07
CA SER A 20 4.13 2.85 -8.94
C SER A 20 5.41 2.54 -8.14
N LYS A 21 6.32 1.78 -8.74
CA LYS A 21 7.64 1.43 -8.18
C LYS A 21 8.42 2.62 -7.63
N SER A 22 8.32 3.78 -8.30
CA SER A 22 9.09 4.97 -7.96
C SER A 22 8.75 5.53 -6.58
N VAL A 23 7.55 5.22 -6.06
CA VAL A 23 7.13 5.61 -4.72
C VAL A 23 8.03 5.03 -3.63
N PHE A 24 8.64 3.85 -3.87
CA PHE A 24 9.61 3.26 -2.95
C PHE A 24 11.01 3.89 -2.99
N ASN A 25 11.26 4.82 -3.93
CA ASN A 25 12.48 5.62 -3.89
C ASN A 25 12.44 6.68 -2.79
N TRP A 26 11.25 7.11 -2.37
CA TRP A 26 11.09 8.08 -1.29
C TRP A 26 11.60 7.52 0.03
N SER A 27 12.01 8.37 0.97
CA SER A 27 12.32 7.85 2.30
C SER A 27 11.05 7.27 2.91
N GLN A 28 11.20 6.18 3.66
CA GLN A 28 10.07 5.54 4.34
C GLN A 28 9.33 6.53 5.25
N PHE A 29 10.07 7.41 5.91
CA PHE A 29 9.53 8.42 6.81
C PHE A 29 8.65 9.42 6.07
N GLU A 30 9.07 9.91 4.91
CA GLU A 30 8.27 10.82 4.07
C GLU A 30 6.99 10.16 3.60
N LEU A 31 7.07 8.90 3.17
CA LEU A 31 5.90 8.19 2.68
C LEU A 31 4.90 7.91 3.80
N TYR A 32 5.35 7.31 4.90
CA TYR A 32 4.51 7.03 6.05
C TYR A 32 3.85 8.31 6.58
N ASN A 33 4.61 9.41 6.72
CA ASN A 33 4.05 10.66 7.20
C ASN A 33 3.09 11.30 6.20
N SER A 34 3.32 11.16 4.90
CA SER A 34 2.39 11.61 3.87
C SER A 34 1.05 10.90 4.00
N PHE A 35 1.05 9.56 4.06
CA PHE A 35 -0.15 8.77 4.29
C PHE A 35 -0.78 9.14 5.64
N LYS A 36 -0.04 9.06 6.74
CA LYS A 36 -0.54 9.39 8.07
C LYS A 36 -1.19 10.77 8.11
N LYS A 37 -0.55 11.81 7.58
CA LYS A 37 -1.10 13.17 7.50
C LYS A 37 -2.41 13.20 6.72
N HIS A 38 -2.46 12.56 5.55
CA HIS A 38 -3.67 12.52 4.73
C HIS A 38 -4.80 11.70 5.36
N LEU A 39 -4.48 10.69 6.16
CA LEU A 39 -5.44 9.87 6.88
C LEU A 39 -5.97 10.58 8.13
N THR A 40 -5.12 11.27 8.91
CA THR A 40 -5.55 12.03 10.11
C THR A 40 -6.35 13.29 9.78
N LEU A 41 -6.21 13.83 8.56
CA LEU A 41 -7.00 14.98 8.11
C LEU A 41 -8.44 14.60 7.71
N ASN A 42 -8.76 13.30 7.62
CA ASN A 42 -10.10 12.81 7.32
C ASN A 42 -10.55 11.92 8.48
N GLU A 43 -11.32 12.43 9.44
CA GLU A 43 -11.83 11.71 10.63
C GLU A 43 -12.78 10.54 10.31
N ASN A 44 -12.91 10.15 9.05
CA ASN A 44 -13.88 9.16 8.60
C ASN A 44 -13.30 7.74 8.60
N SER A 45 -14.15 6.80 9.05
CA SER A 45 -14.01 5.33 9.11
C SER A 45 -13.55 4.61 7.82
N ILE A 46 -13.25 5.36 6.76
CA ILE A 46 -12.81 4.89 5.44
C ILE A 46 -11.41 4.27 5.49
N LEU A 47 -10.65 4.48 6.57
CA LEU A 47 -9.30 3.94 6.74
C LEU A 47 -9.23 2.40 6.66
N ASN A 48 -10.30 1.71 7.05
CA ASN A 48 -10.40 0.25 6.94
C ASN A 48 -10.64 -0.25 5.50
N ASN A 49 -10.82 0.68 4.56
CA ASN A 49 -11.27 0.42 3.19
C ASN A 49 -10.27 0.92 2.14
N ILE A 50 -9.03 1.24 2.52
CA ILE A 50 -7.98 1.62 1.57
C ILE A 50 -7.10 0.42 1.25
N ASP A 51 -7.04 0.09 -0.03
CA ASP A 51 -6.12 -0.89 -0.57
C ASP A 51 -5.04 -0.20 -1.37
N ILE A 52 -3.79 -0.62 -1.17
CA ILE A 52 -2.67 -0.26 -2.03
C ILE A 52 -2.31 -1.47 -2.86
N GLU A 53 -2.34 -1.30 -4.17
CA GLU A 53 -1.93 -2.30 -5.15
C GLU A 53 -0.49 -2.03 -5.58
N ILE A 54 0.35 -3.05 -5.50
CA ILE A 54 1.75 -3.01 -5.94
C ILE A 54 2.02 -4.19 -6.86
N THR A 55 2.72 -3.98 -7.96
CA THR A 55 3.11 -5.10 -8.82
C THR A 55 4.21 -5.94 -8.16
N GLU A 56 4.27 -7.24 -8.46
CA GLU A 56 5.34 -8.13 -7.96
C GLU A 56 6.74 -7.53 -8.17
N SER A 57 6.97 -6.99 -9.37
CA SER A 57 8.25 -6.41 -9.76
C SER A 57 8.57 -5.06 -9.06
N SER A 58 7.63 -4.49 -8.31
CA SER A 58 7.87 -3.37 -7.38
C SER A 58 8.52 -3.81 -6.08
N TYR A 59 8.28 -5.06 -5.71
CA TYR A 59 8.90 -5.71 -4.56
C TYR A 59 10.21 -6.42 -4.93
N PHE A 60 10.25 -7.06 -6.10
CA PHE A 60 11.42 -7.78 -6.62
C PHE A 60 12.51 -6.85 -7.14
N ASP A 61 13.09 -6.08 -6.22
CA ASP A 61 14.36 -5.40 -6.39
C ASP A 61 15.27 -5.81 -5.22
N PRO A 62 16.31 -6.63 -5.46
CA PRO A 62 17.24 -7.10 -4.43
C PRO A 62 17.84 -5.96 -3.59
N TRP A 63 18.02 -4.77 -4.17
CA TRP A 63 18.60 -3.61 -3.52
C TRP A 63 17.61 -2.82 -2.66
N ARG A 64 16.30 -3.07 -2.81
CA ARG A 64 15.23 -2.31 -2.17
C ARG A 64 14.27 -3.15 -1.35
N SER A 65 14.31 -4.48 -1.46
CA SER A 65 13.38 -5.43 -0.82
C SER A 65 13.18 -5.19 0.68
N SER A 66 14.24 -4.91 1.44
CA SER A 66 14.17 -4.61 2.88
C SER A 66 13.44 -3.28 3.17
N LYS A 67 13.77 -2.24 2.40
CA LYS A 67 13.12 -0.92 2.48
C LYS A 67 11.65 -1.00 2.12
N VAL A 68 11.31 -1.73 1.06
CA VAL A 68 9.93 -1.94 0.60
C VAL A 68 9.16 -2.69 1.68
N THR A 69 9.67 -3.82 2.17
CA THR A 69 9.03 -4.62 3.24
C THR A 69 8.74 -3.75 4.46
N HIS A 70 9.72 -2.99 4.93
CA HIS A 70 9.56 -2.15 6.12
C HIS A 70 8.55 -1.00 5.91
N THR A 71 8.52 -0.42 4.71
CA THR A 71 7.54 0.61 4.33
C THR A 71 6.13 0.04 4.30
N LEU A 72 5.92 -1.11 3.67
CA LEU A 72 4.63 -1.77 3.61
C LEU A 72 4.11 -2.15 5.00
N SER A 73 4.99 -2.65 5.88
CA SER A 73 4.62 -2.92 7.29
C SER A 73 4.14 -1.66 8.02
N LYS A 74 4.79 -0.50 7.80
CA LYS A 74 4.34 0.77 8.38
C LYS A 74 3.01 1.26 7.84
N LEU A 75 2.72 1.02 6.55
CA LEU A 75 1.41 1.35 5.99
C LEU A 75 0.30 0.46 6.58
N ARG A 76 0.59 -0.82 6.86
CA ARG A 76 -0.35 -1.72 7.53
C ARG A 76 -0.68 -1.29 8.96
N GLU A 77 0.30 -0.74 9.70
CA GLU A 77 0.05 -0.16 11.03
C GLU A 77 -0.99 0.97 10.99
N LEU A 78 -1.21 1.60 9.82
CA LEU A 78 -2.25 2.62 9.59
C LEU A 78 -3.61 2.04 9.18
N GLY A 79 -3.76 0.71 9.12
CA GLY A 79 -4.98 0.03 8.68
C GLY A 79 -5.08 -0.19 7.16
N ILE A 80 -4.06 0.19 6.39
CA ILE A 80 -4.05 0.04 4.93
C ILE A 80 -3.82 -1.44 4.57
N ARG A 81 -4.63 -1.99 3.66
CA ARG A 81 -4.41 -3.34 3.12
C ARG A 81 -3.48 -3.26 1.91
N ILE A 82 -2.60 -4.25 1.79
CA ILE A 82 -1.64 -4.34 0.69
C ILE A 82 -2.06 -5.48 -0.24
N ILE A 83 -2.16 -5.19 -1.52
CA ILE A 83 -2.49 -6.14 -2.58
C ILE A 83 -1.27 -6.28 -3.50
N ILE A 84 -0.82 -7.51 -3.76
CA ILE A 84 0.11 -7.76 -4.87
C ILE A 84 -0.71 -7.92 -6.16
N ASP A 85 -0.31 -7.22 -7.21
CA ASP A 85 -0.82 -7.34 -8.56
C ASP A 85 0.21 -8.02 -9.50
N ASP A 86 -0.26 -8.59 -10.61
CA ASP A 86 0.53 -9.36 -11.58
C ASP A 86 1.37 -10.50 -10.95
N PHE A 87 0.80 -11.20 -9.97
CA PHE A 87 1.50 -12.29 -9.27
C PHE A 87 1.81 -13.48 -10.18
N GLY A 88 3.03 -14.03 -10.08
CA GLY A 88 3.44 -15.21 -10.85
C GLY A 88 4.18 -14.89 -12.15
N SER A 89 4.48 -13.61 -12.40
CA SER A 89 5.34 -13.17 -13.51
C SER A 89 6.82 -13.42 -13.22
N SER A 90 7.20 -13.52 -11.95
CA SER A 90 8.50 -14.00 -11.49
C SER A 90 8.31 -14.84 -10.23
N TYR A 91 9.16 -15.81 -9.90
CA TYR A 91 8.96 -16.67 -8.71
C TYR A 91 9.31 -15.97 -7.38
N GLY A 92 9.31 -14.64 -7.39
CA GLY A 92 9.94 -13.89 -6.34
C GLY A 92 9.04 -13.70 -5.12
N SER A 93 7.79 -13.33 -5.34
CA SER A 93 6.88 -12.75 -4.34
C SER A 93 6.48 -13.68 -3.18
N LEU A 94 6.95 -14.93 -3.14
CA LEU A 94 6.72 -15.87 -2.04
C LEU A 94 7.18 -15.33 -0.67
N SER A 95 8.28 -14.57 -0.62
CA SER A 95 8.77 -14.01 0.65
C SER A 95 7.80 -13.01 1.29
N LEU A 96 7.05 -12.23 0.48
CA LEU A 96 6.01 -11.31 0.95
C LEU A 96 4.81 -12.03 1.58
N ILE A 97 4.47 -13.18 1.01
CA ILE A 97 3.38 -14.02 1.51
C ILE A 97 3.79 -14.57 2.87
N THR A 98 5.01 -15.12 2.95
CA THR A 98 5.53 -15.68 4.20
C THR A 98 5.75 -14.63 5.30
N SER A 99 5.97 -13.36 4.96
CA SER A 99 6.16 -12.28 5.93
C SER A 99 4.84 -11.72 6.49
N GLY A 100 3.68 -12.12 5.95
CA GLY A 100 2.38 -11.57 6.34
C GLY A 100 2.19 -10.10 5.97
N THR A 101 3.04 -9.56 5.10
CA THR A 101 3.00 -8.15 4.66
C THR A 101 1.85 -7.91 3.69
N VAL A 102 1.37 -8.95 3.01
CA VAL A 102 0.36 -8.85 1.96
C VAL A 102 -0.99 -9.35 2.47
N SER A 103 -2.04 -8.60 2.15
CA SER A 103 -3.42 -8.93 2.51
C SER A 103 -4.10 -9.75 1.43
N THR A 104 -3.82 -9.45 0.15
CA THR A 104 -4.47 -10.09 -1.00
C THR A 104 -3.47 -10.26 -2.15
N ILE A 105 -3.66 -11.31 -2.95
CA ILE A 105 -2.92 -11.55 -4.20
C ILE A 105 -3.93 -11.47 -5.35
N LYS A 106 -3.55 -10.82 -6.45
CA LYS A 106 -4.27 -10.79 -7.71
C LYS A 106 -3.46 -11.46 -8.82
#